data_AF-A0A2N0PVD0-F1
#
_entry.id   AF-A0A2N0PVD0-F1
#
_cell.length_a   1.000
_cell.length_b   1.000
_cell.length_c   1.000
_cell.angle_alpha   90.00
_cell.angle_beta   90.00
_cell.angle_gamma   90.00
#
_symmetry.space_group_name_H-M   'P 1'
#
loop_
_entity.id
_entity.type
_entity.pdbx_description
1 polymer ?
#
loop_
_entity_poly.entity_id
_entity_poly.type
_entity_poly.pdbx_seq_one_letter_code
_entity_poly.pdbx_strand_id
1 'polypeptide(L)'
;MINKKVSVRERTSYSIEEKLIVVKYALKHIGSGRKAFYLKAKDKLYKWIIEQRKKGLAVNYIMVKLQMHKILKEPVIQKLYPMGDNEFQGTLTWIQSFMKRFDLSLRRKTKISQKLPEDTDAKLEEFKRFII
;
A
#
# COMPACT_ATOMS: atom_id res chain seq x y z
N MET A 1 56.21 -14.31 -31.89
CA MET A 1 55.06 -13.61 -31.27
C MET A 1 53.79 -14.09 -31.97
N ILE A 2 52.88 -14.76 -31.25
CA ILE A 2 51.65 -15.35 -31.83
C ILE A 2 50.54 -14.28 -31.76
N ASN A 3 50.08 -13.80 -32.91
CA ASN A 3 48.94 -12.87 -33.00
C ASN A 3 47.63 -13.63 -32.79
N LYS A 4 46.98 -13.41 -31.64
CA LYS A 4 45.64 -13.95 -31.33
C LYS A 4 44.60 -13.08 -32.04
N LYS A 5 43.92 -13.60 -33.07
CA LYS A 5 42.78 -12.92 -33.70
C LYS A 5 41.59 -12.93 -32.72
N VAL A 6 41.17 -11.75 -32.26
CA VAL A 6 39.95 -11.57 -31.45
C VAL A 6 38.77 -11.46 -32.41
N SER A 7 37.85 -12.44 -32.40
CA SER A 7 36.59 -12.36 -33.15
C SER A 7 35.61 -11.44 -32.40
N VAL A 8 35.34 -10.26 -32.94
CA VAL A 8 34.26 -9.40 -32.43
C VAL A 8 32.94 -9.99 -32.94
N ARG A 9 32.04 -10.40 -32.03
CA ARG A 9 30.71 -10.88 -32.40
C ARG A 9 29.90 -9.71 -32.98
N GLU A 10 29.45 -9.83 -34.21
CA GLU A 10 28.50 -8.87 -34.80
C GLU A 10 27.18 -8.93 -34.03
N ARG A 11 26.67 -7.75 -33.63
CA ARG A 11 25.45 -7.64 -32.84
C ARG A 11 24.25 -7.66 -33.80
N THR A 12 23.69 -8.83 -34.07
CA THR A 12 22.43 -8.96 -34.82
C THR A 12 21.31 -8.32 -34.01
N SER A 13 20.80 -7.20 -34.50
CA SER A 13 19.64 -6.53 -33.90
C SER A 13 18.36 -7.17 -34.42
N TYR A 14 17.39 -7.41 -33.54
CA TYR A 14 16.08 -7.96 -33.92
C TYR A 14 15.44 -7.18 -35.08
N SER A 15 14.81 -7.93 -35.99
CA SER A 15 13.97 -7.36 -37.05
C SER A 15 12.77 -6.62 -36.44
N ILE A 16 12.10 -5.78 -37.24
CA ILE A 16 10.93 -5.02 -36.77
C ILE A 16 9.82 -5.98 -36.31
N GLU A 17 9.64 -7.09 -37.01
CA GLU A 17 8.63 -8.10 -36.70
C GLU A 17 8.94 -8.83 -35.38
N GLU A 18 10.20 -9.18 -35.16
CA GLU A 18 10.66 -9.81 -33.91
C GLU A 18 10.50 -8.86 -32.72
N LYS A 19 10.79 -7.56 -32.90
CA LYS A 19 10.56 -6.55 -31.86
C LYS A 19 9.07 -6.44 -31.53
N LEU A 20 8.19 -6.48 -32.53
CA LEU A 20 6.73 -6.47 -32.31
C LEU A 20 6.25 -7.70 -31.54
N ILE A 21 6.81 -8.88 -31.81
CA ILE A 21 6.52 -10.11 -31.06
C ILE A 21 6.95 -9.97 -29.59
N VAL A 22 8.16 -9.48 -29.35
CA VAL A 22 8.69 -9.26 -27.99
C VAL A 22 7.86 -8.23 -27.23
N VAL A 23 7.47 -7.13 -27.87
CA VAL A 23 6.60 -6.09 -27.27
C VAL A 23 5.21 -6.65 -26.96
N LYS A 24 4.61 -7.43 -27.87
CA LYS A 24 3.30 -8.07 -27.67
C LYS A 24 3.32 -9.09 -26.54
N TYR A 25 4.40 -9.87 -26.45
CA TYR A 25 4.64 -10.81 -25.34
C TYR A 25 4.79 -10.06 -24.00
N ALA A 26 5.58 -8.99 -23.98
CA ALA A 26 5.74 -8.14 -22.79
C ALA A 26 4.42 -7.50 -22.36
N LEU A 27 3.58 -7.01 -23.28
CA LEU A 27 2.25 -6.46 -22.98
C LEU A 27 1.28 -7.50 -22.42
N LYS A 28 1.30 -8.73 -22.94
CA LYS A 28 0.50 -9.84 -22.36
C LYS A 28 0.92 -10.19 -20.93
N HIS A 29 2.18 -9.96 -20.60
CA HIS A 29 2.74 -10.28 -19.28
C HIS A 29 2.91 -9.08 -18.35
N ILE A 30 2.60 -7.86 -18.81
CA ILE A 30 2.46 -6.67 -17.97
C ILE A 30 1.29 -6.91 -17.02
N GLY A 31 1.60 -7.04 -15.73
CA GLY A 31 0.62 -7.40 -14.70
C GLY A 31 0.56 -8.89 -14.34
N SER A 32 1.25 -9.77 -15.05
CA SER A 32 1.41 -11.21 -14.71
C SER A 32 2.36 -11.46 -13.54
N GLY A 33 2.49 -10.50 -12.62
CA GLY A 33 3.28 -10.66 -11.42
C GLY A 33 2.75 -11.78 -10.51
N ARG A 34 3.48 -12.09 -9.43
CA ARG A 34 3.03 -13.07 -8.42
C ARG A 34 1.58 -12.79 -8.02
N LYS A 35 0.73 -13.82 -8.12
CA LYS A 35 -0.68 -13.78 -7.68
C LYS A 35 -0.76 -13.08 -6.32
N ALA A 36 -1.66 -12.10 -6.20
CA ALA A 36 -1.82 -11.37 -4.96
C ALA A 36 -2.30 -12.33 -3.86
N PHE A 37 -1.40 -12.76 -2.98
CA PHE A 37 -1.76 -13.52 -1.79
C PHE A 37 -2.85 -12.78 -0.99
N TYR A 38 -3.86 -13.51 -0.52
CA TYR A 38 -4.96 -13.03 0.31
C TYR A 38 -5.85 -11.94 -0.31
N LEU A 39 -6.26 -12.09 -1.58
CA LEU A 39 -7.06 -11.07 -2.29
C LEU A 39 -8.33 -10.65 -1.53
N LYS A 40 -9.20 -11.61 -1.16
CA LYS A 40 -10.45 -11.29 -0.46
C LYS A 40 -10.24 -10.68 0.92
N ALA A 41 -9.18 -11.09 1.63
CA ALA A 41 -8.86 -10.53 2.95
C ALA A 41 -8.30 -9.10 2.82
N LYS A 42 -7.49 -8.83 1.79
CA LYS A 42 -6.99 -7.48 1.46
C LYS A 42 -8.12 -6.51 1.12
N ASP A 43 -9.12 -6.96 0.36
CA ASP A 43 -10.27 -6.12 0.02
C ASP A 43 -11.08 -5.73 1.26
N LYS A 44 -11.29 -6.69 2.18
CA LYS A 44 -11.90 -6.40 3.49
C LYS A 44 -11.07 -5.41 4.31
N LEU A 45 -9.76 -5.62 4.36
CA LEU A 45 -8.84 -4.75 5.09
C LEU A 45 -8.85 -3.33 4.52
N TYR A 46 -8.86 -3.19 3.20
CA TYR A 46 -8.95 -1.91 2.51
C TYR A 46 -10.23 -1.15 2.89
N LYS A 47 -11.40 -1.82 2.80
CA LYS A 47 -12.69 -1.23 3.19
C LYS A 47 -12.67 -0.75 4.63
N TRP A 48 -12.15 -1.57 5.54
CA TRP A 48 -12.00 -1.20 6.95
C TRP A 48 -11.14 0.04 7.14
N ILE A 49 -10.00 0.17 6.44
CA ILE A 49 -9.13 1.36 6.52
C ILE A 49 -9.88 2.62 6.06
N ILE A 50 -10.62 2.54 4.96
CA ILE A 50 -11.41 3.67 4.45
C ILE A 50 -12.48 4.09 5.47
N GLU A 51 -13.17 3.14 6.10
CA GLU A 51 -14.14 3.43 7.16
C GLU A 51 -13.49 4.10 8.37
N GLN A 52 -12.32 3.66 8.82
CA GLN A 52 -11.60 4.32 9.91
C GLN A 52 -11.22 5.76 9.55
N ARG A 53 -10.77 5.98 8.31
CA ARG A 53 -10.41 7.32 7.83
C ARG A 53 -11.62 8.24 7.71
N LYS A 54 -12.78 7.72 7.28
CA LYS A 54 -14.05 8.48 7.29
C LYS A 54 -14.44 8.92 8.70
N LYS A 55 -14.11 8.14 9.72
CA LYS A 55 -14.29 8.49 11.14
C LYS A 55 -13.22 9.45 11.70
N GLY A 56 -12.27 9.91 10.87
CA GLY A 56 -11.17 10.76 11.32
C GLY A 56 -10.08 10.02 12.12
N LEU A 57 -10.10 8.69 12.17
CA LEU A 57 -9.11 7.90 12.89
C LEU A 57 -7.87 7.66 12.04
N ALA A 58 -6.70 7.98 12.59
CA ALA A 58 -5.41 7.67 11.99
C ALA A 58 -5.11 6.16 12.13
N VAL A 59 -4.85 5.49 11.01
CA VAL A 59 -4.54 4.05 10.99
C VAL A 59 -3.03 3.84 11.00
N ASN A 60 -2.53 3.24 12.09
CA ASN A 60 -1.13 2.86 12.26
C ASN A 60 -0.86 1.44 11.70
N TYR A 61 0.41 1.12 11.42
CA TYR A 61 0.83 -0.20 10.92
C TYR A 61 0.42 -1.34 11.86
N ILE A 62 0.50 -1.15 13.18
CA ILE A 62 0.10 -2.14 14.19
C ILE A 62 -1.40 -2.44 14.05
N MET A 63 -2.23 -1.41 13.85
CA MET A 63 -3.67 -1.59 13.67
C MET A 63 -3.98 -2.38 12.40
N VAL A 64 -3.28 -2.09 11.30
CA VAL A 64 -3.42 -2.84 10.05
C VAL A 64 -3.05 -4.31 10.26
N LYS A 65 -1.94 -4.58 10.95
CA LYS A 65 -1.50 -5.95 11.26
C LYS A 65 -2.55 -6.70 12.08
N LEU A 66 -3.02 -6.11 13.17
CA LEU A 66 -4.02 -6.72 14.06
C LEU A 66 -5.34 -6.98 13.33
N GLN A 67 -5.80 -6.04 12.51
CA GLN A 67 -7.01 -6.23 11.71
C GLN A 67 -6.85 -7.31 10.66
N MET A 68 -5.68 -7.43 10.03
CA MET A 68 -5.43 -8.50 9.07
C MET A 68 -5.52 -9.88 9.75
N HIS A 69 -4.92 -10.06 10.93
CA HIS A 69 -5.08 -11.30 11.69
C HIS A 69 -6.54 -11.55 12.09
N LYS A 70 -7.28 -10.50 12.49
CA LYS A 70 -8.71 -10.61 12.79
C LYS A 70 -9.51 -11.11 11.58
N ILE A 71 -9.25 -10.54 10.41
CA ILE A 71 -9.91 -10.94 9.15
C ILE A 71 -9.56 -12.38 8.77
N LEU A 72 -8.31 -12.80 8.97
CA LEU A 72 -7.86 -14.16 8.67
C LEU A 72 -8.52 -15.21 9.57
N LYS A 73 -8.86 -14.84 10.82
CA LYS A 73 -9.61 -15.69 11.76
C LYS A 73 -11.11 -15.77 11.47
N GLU A 74 -11.66 -14.95 10.58
CA GLU A 74 -13.07 -15.04 10.23
C GLU A 74 -13.36 -16.38 9.50
N PRO A 75 -14.42 -17.12 9.85
CA PRO A 75 -14.65 -18.47 9.33
C PRO A 75 -14.78 -18.52 7.79
N VAL A 76 -15.35 -17.46 7.21
CA VAL A 76 -15.48 -17.30 5.74
C VAL A 76 -14.11 -17.19 5.05
N ILE A 77 -13.16 -16.52 5.70
CA ILE A 77 -11.81 -16.30 5.17
C ILE A 77 -10.92 -17.49 5.50
N GLN A 78 -11.04 -18.06 6.69
CA GLN A 78 -10.32 -19.27 7.11
C GLN A 78 -10.65 -20.46 6.21
N LYS A 79 -11.90 -20.62 5.76
CA LYS A 79 -12.27 -21.64 4.76
C LYS A 79 -11.53 -21.46 3.42
N LEU A 80 -11.20 -20.22 3.04
CA LEU A 80 -10.46 -19.91 1.82
C LEU A 80 -8.94 -19.97 2.01
N TYR A 81 -8.47 -19.70 3.22
CA TYR A 81 -7.07 -19.67 3.61
C TYR A 81 -6.89 -20.40 4.96
N PRO A 82 -6.89 -21.74 4.97
CA PRO A 82 -6.93 -22.52 6.22
C PRO A 82 -5.70 -22.31 7.11
N MET A 83 -4.54 -22.06 6.51
CA MET A 83 -3.28 -21.79 7.21
C MET A 83 -2.95 -20.29 7.27
N GLY A 84 -3.89 -19.43 6.87
CA GLY A 84 -3.61 -18.02 6.61
C GLY A 84 -3.21 -17.24 7.85
N ASP A 85 -3.78 -17.55 9.02
CA ASP A 85 -3.48 -16.85 10.27
C ASP A 85 -2.10 -17.23 10.85
N ASN A 86 -1.71 -18.49 10.71
CA ASN A 86 -0.43 -19.04 11.18
C ASN A 86 0.73 -18.64 10.26
N GLU A 87 0.51 -18.59 8.94
CA GLU A 87 1.55 -18.23 7.98
C GLU A 87 1.75 -16.71 7.87
N PHE A 88 0.70 -15.93 8.14
CA PHE A 88 0.77 -14.47 7.97
C PHE A 88 1.62 -13.80 9.05
N GLN A 89 2.87 -13.50 8.71
CA GLN A 89 3.80 -12.82 9.62
C GLN A 89 3.48 -11.33 9.85
N GLY A 90 2.79 -10.68 8.89
CA GLY A 90 2.49 -9.26 8.94
C GLY A 90 3.73 -8.37 9.07
N THR A 91 4.75 -8.63 8.25
CA THR A 91 5.99 -7.83 8.22
C THR A 91 5.71 -6.39 7.78
N LEU A 92 6.53 -5.45 8.25
CA LEU A 92 6.40 -4.03 7.89
C LEU A 92 6.47 -3.82 6.37
N THR A 93 7.36 -4.54 5.69
CA THR A 93 7.51 -4.51 4.23
C THR A 93 6.24 -4.94 3.50
N TRP A 94 5.53 -5.96 4.01
CA TRP A 94 4.25 -6.37 3.44
C TRP A 94 3.19 -5.30 3.63
N ILE A 95 3.10 -4.69 4.81
CA ILE A 95 2.14 -3.61 5.10
C ILE A 95 2.42 -2.40 4.20
N GLN A 96 3.68 -1.96 4.10
CA GLN A 96 4.07 -0.87 3.21
C GLN A 96 3.73 -1.18 1.74
N SER A 97 3.98 -2.41 1.29
CA SER A 97 3.63 -2.87 -0.07
C SER A 97 2.12 -2.89 -0.29
N PHE A 98 1.35 -3.35 0.69
CA PHE A 98 -0.11 -3.32 0.66
C PHE A 98 -0.60 -1.87 0.55
N MET A 99 -0.13 -0.99 1.43
CA MET A 99 -0.51 0.42 1.42
C MET A 99 -0.19 1.08 0.07
N LYS A 100 1.01 0.84 -0.49
CA LYS A 100 1.42 1.37 -1.80
C LYS A 100 0.53 0.87 -2.94
N ARG A 101 0.14 -0.41 -2.93
CA ARG A 101 -0.71 -1.00 -3.99
C ARG A 101 -2.15 -0.46 -3.97
N PHE A 102 -2.64 -0.04 -2.82
CA PHE A 102 -3.99 0.49 -2.64
C PHE A 102 -4.03 2.03 -2.55
N ASP A 103 -2.93 2.70 -2.88
CA ASP A 103 -2.78 4.16 -2.81
C ASP A 103 -3.13 4.74 -1.42
N LEU A 104 -2.67 4.05 -0.38
CA LEU A 104 -2.88 4.42 1.03
C LEU A 104 -1.59 4.96 1.64
N SER A 105 -1.70 6.03 2.44
CA SER A 105 -0.60 6.51 3.28
C SER A 105 -0.74 6.09 4.75
N LEU A 106 0.38 5.73 5.38
CA LEU A 106 0.44 5.64 6.84
C LEU A 106 0.38 7.05 7.42
N ARG A 107 -0.61 7.31 8.27
CA ARG A 107 -0.74 8.59 8.96
C ARG A 107 -0.32 8.41 10.40
N ARG A 108 0.63 9.23 10.87
CA ARG A 108 0.85 9.38 12.31
C ARG A 108 -0.33 10.14 12.89
N LYS A 109 -0.73 9.78 14.10
CA LYS A 109 -1.65 10.62 14.88
C LYS A 109 -0.92 11.93 15.14
N THR A 110 -1.31 12.98 14.44
CA THR A 110 -0.87 14.33 14.82
C THR A 110 -1.54 14.66 16.15
N LYS A 111 -0.88 15.47 16.98
CA LYS A 111 -1.42 15.94 18.26
C LYS A 111 -2.88 16.30 18.02
N ILE A 112 -3.79 15.67 18.77
CA ILE A 112 -5.21 16.00 18.73
C ILE A 112 -5.28 17.50 18.94
N SER A 113 -5.77 18.24 17.95
CA SER A 113 -5.96 19.68 18.09
C SER A 113 -6.71 19.90 19.38
N GLN A 114 -6.19 20.77 20.25
CA GLN A 114 -6.89 21.12 21.49
C GLN A 114 -8.32 21.50 21.11
N LYS A 115 -9.31 20.97 21.84
CA LYS A 115 -10.67 21.49 21.74
C LYS A 115 -10.59 23.00 21.96
N LEU A 116 -11.35 23.77 21.19
CA LEU A 116 -11.49 25.19 21.46
C LEU A 116 -11.90 25.32 22.93
N PRO A 117 -11.14 26.04 23.77
CA PRO A 117 -11.57 26.29 25.14
C PRO A 117 -12.90 27.04 25.13
N GLU A 118 -13.79 26.75 26.07
CA GLU A 118 -15.13 27.38 26.18
C GLU A 118 -15.09 28.92 26.11
N ASP A 119 -13.95 29.48 26.54
CA ASP A 119 -13.66 30.90 26.67
C ASP A 119 -13.15 31.57 25.37
N THR A 120 -13.25 30.89 24.22
CA THR A 120 -12.78 31.45 22.95
C THR A 120 -13.56 32.68 22.51
N ASP A 121 -14.87 32.67 22.69
CA ASP A 121 -15.73 33.76 22.23
C ASP A 121 -15.55 35.00 23.11
N ALA A 122 -15.40 34.82 24.43
CA ALA A 122 -15.14 35.91 25.36
C ALA A 122 -13.79 36.59 25.08
N LYS A 123 -12.73 35.81 24.86
CA LYS A 123 -11.42 36.36 24.47
C LYS A 123 -11.43 37.06 23.11
N LEU A 124 -12.23 36.57 22.16
CA LEU A 124 -12.39 37.22 20.86
C LEU A 124 -13.06 38.60 21.00
N GLU A 125 -14.11 38.69 21.83
CA GLU A 125 -14.78 39.97 22.11
C GLU A 125 -13.89 40.95 22.87
N GLU A 126 -13.11 40.47 23.85
CA GLU A 126 -12.14 41.30 24.56
C GLU A 126 -11.07 41.86 23.61
N PHE A 127 -10.55 41.04 22.70
CA PHE A 127 -9.58 41.47 21.69
C PHE A 127 -10.17 42.51 20.71
N LYS A 128 -11.41 42.31 20.25
CA LYS A 128 -12.09 43.29 19.38
C LYS A 128 -12.24 44.65 20.06
N ARG A 129 -12.60 44.67 21.35
CA ARG A 129 -12.70 45.90 22.15
C ARG A 129 -11.38 46.59 22.43
N PHE A 130 -10.28 45.85 22.39
CA PHE A 130 -8.95 46.42 22.58
C PHE A 130 -8.43 47.13 21.32
N ILE A 131 -8.83 46.68 20.13
CA ILE A 131 -8.37 47.23 18.84
C ILE A 131 -9.27 48.36 18.31
N ILE A 132 -10.58 48.31 18.60
CA ILE A 132 -11.57 49.32 18.19
C ILE A 132 -11.75 50.34 19.32
#